data_AF-A0A520G8H9-F1
#
_entry.id   AF-A0A520G8H9-F1
#
_cell.length_a   1.000
_cell.length_b   1.000
_cell.length_c   1.000
_cell.angle_alpha   90.00
_cell.angle_beta   90.00
_cell.angle_gamma   90.00
#
_symmetry.space_group_name_H-M   'P 1'
#
loop_
_entity.id
_entity.type
_entity.pdbx_description
1 polymer ?
#
loop_
_entity_poly.entity_id
_entity_poly.type
_entity_poly.pdbx_seq_one_letter_code
_entity_poly.pdbx_strand_id
1 'polypeptide(L)'
;MECGRTSRRGGNGQNGPGRHRLRQAGAVRRPAQGQHRQSARSAGRRGAGCGDRRHELVRRRHPGRTASLSRAMSHEHVRGGFADGWFPVELSQHVAEGQVVQSMLHGQELALWRPLAGSVQAWENRCPHRSVRLTLGFVAGDQLVCRYHGWRYGSDGRCTRVPSTPALAPPPAACVRTYQCREADGVVWASLALAPRGYPPRVPGLASCRSFTLDRGVEALAAGIEAAGFECSGSPVVWRERETHGEAATLLLQPLNADTTCLWLLVADAMSAPRRLAVAHRIKALFNEELSHA
;
A
#
# COMPACT_ATOMS: atom_id res chain seq x y z
N MET A 1 63.42 -12.70 -43.32
CA MET A 1 64.00 -13.59 -42.31
C MET A 1 62.82 -14.28 -41.62
N GLU A 2 62.20 -15.27 -42.28
CA GLU A 2 62.44 -16.72 -42.09
C GLU A 2 62.39 -17.14 -40.60
N CYS A 3 61.33 -17.85 -40.18
CA CYS A 3 61.21 -19.33 -40.20
C CYS A 3 62.06 -19.94 -39.07
N GLY A 4 61.59 -20.79 -38.15
CA GLY A 4 60.38 -21.56 -38.02
C GLY A 4 60.73 -22.90 -37.35
N ARG A 5 59.78 -23.46 -36.57
CA ARG A 5 59.68 -24.89 -36.17
C ARG A 5 60.82 -25.40 -35.25
N THR A 6 60.69 -26.40 -34.39
CA THR A 6 59.96 -27.69 -34.40
C THR A 6 59.85 -28.18 -32.94
N SER A 7 58.68 -28.69 -32.49
CA SER A 7 58.37 -30.11 -32.17
C SER A 7 59.03 -30.70 -30.91
N ARG A 8 58.57 -31.74 -30.21
CA ARG A 8 57.33 -32.53 -30.03
C ARG A 8 57.73 -33.62 -29.01
N ARG A 9 56.80 -33.99 -28.12
CA ARG A 9 56.54 -35.36 -27.60
C ARG A 9 57.50 -36.08 -26.63
N GLY A 10 56.84 -36.72 -25.64
CA GLY A 10 57.19 -38.00 -24.99
C GLY A 10 58.05 -37.85 -23.73
N GLY A 11 57.82 -38.50 -22.59
CA GLY A 11 56.90 -39.57 -22.20
C GLY A 11 57.52 -40.33 -21.01
N ASN A 12 56.70 -40.72 -20.03
CA ASN A 12 56.85 -41.82 -19.04
C ASN A 12 58.02 -41.89 -18.03
N GLY A 13 57.65 -42.32 -16.81
CA GLY A 13 58.55 -42.94 -15.81
C GLY A 13 58.31 -42.42 -14.38
N GLN A 14 57.30 -42.91 -13.66
CA GLN A 14 57.41 -43.94 -12.59
C GLN A 14 58.31 -43.55 -11.39
N ASN A 15 57.70 -43.38 -10.21
CA ASN A 15 58.13 -43.98 -8.93
C ASN A 15 57.11 -43.63 -7.80
N GLY A 16 56.43 -44.64 -7.26
CA GLY A 16 55.88 -44.61 -5.88
C GLY A 16 56.89 -45.20 -4.90
N PRO A 17 56.52 -45.63 -3.66
CA PRO A 17 55.28 -45.43 -2.92
C PRO A 17 55.49 -44.93 -1.46
N GLY A 18 54.51 -44.24 -0.88
CA GLY A 18 54.45 -43.89 0.55
C GLY A 18 53.14 -44.36 1.18
N ARG A 19 53.21 -45.41 1.98
CA ARG A 19 52.10 -46.11 2.62
C ARG A 19 51.67 -45.42 3.93
N HIS A 20 50.36 -45.36 4.20
CA HIS A 20 49.65 -46.04 5.29
C HIS A 20 48.48 -45.27 5.92
N ARG A 21 47.31 -45.92 5.80
CA ARG A 21 46.26 -46.19 6.81
C ARG A 21 45.28 -45.09 7.24
N LEU A 22 44.10 -45.24 6.66
CA LEU A 22 42.76 -45.04 7.23
C LEU A 22 42.62 -45.54 8.69
N ARG A 23 41.91 -44.77 9.50
CA ARG A 23 41.03 -45.27 10.56
C ARG A 23 39.66 -44.58 10.46
N GLN A 24 38.63 -45.41 10.42
CA GLN A 24 37.21 -45.05 10.48
C GLN A 24 36.73 -44.86 11.93
N ALA A 25 35.53 -44.27 12.00
CA ALA A 25 34.44 -44.47 12.96
C ALA A 25 34.26 -43.42 14.06
N GLY A 26 33.08 -42.79 14.02
CA GLY A 26 32.54 -41.91 15.05
C GLY A 26 31.15 -41.41 14.64
N ALA A 27 30.15 -42.29 14.68
CA ALA A 27 28.76 -41.96 14.40
C ALA A 27 28.22 -40.96 15.44
N VAL A 28 27.79 -39.77 14.99
CA VAL A 28 27.06 -38.82 15.85
C VAL A 28 25.56 -39.06 15.68
N ARG A 29 24.94 -39.41 16.80
CA ARG A 29 23.51 -39.75 16.93
C ARG A 29 22.63 -38.52 16.66
N ARG A 30 21.59 -38.72 15.84
CA ARG A 30 20.47 -37.78 15.65
C ARG A 30 19.66 -37.66 16.95
N PRO A 31 19.32 -36.46 17.44
CA PRO A 31 18.32 -36.33 18.48
C PRO A 31 16.92 -36.53 17.90
N ALA A 32 16.11 -37.22 18.68
CA ALA A 32 14.78 -37.72 18.36
C ALA A 32 13.75 -36.61 18.14
N GLN A 33 12.84 -36.87 17.20
CA GLN A 33 11.63 -36.12 16.93
C GLN A 33 10.72 -36.16 18.18
N GLY A 34 10.58 -35.01 18.84
CA GLY A 34 9.53 -34.77 19.82
C GLY A 34 8.23 -34.40 19.11
N GLN A 35 7.25 -35.29 19.16
CA GLN A 35 5.88 -35.06 18.70
C GLN A 35 5.19 -34.07 19.64
N HIS A 36 5.21 -32.77 19.32
CA HIS A 36 4.34 -31.80 19.98
C HIS A 36 3.01 -31.72 19.22
N ARG A 37 1.97 -32.27 19.86
CA ARG A 37 0.57 -32.17 19.45
C ARG A 37 0.18 -30.71 19.27
N GLN A 38 -0.29 -30.38 18.07
CA GLN A 38 -0.91 -29.11 17.74
C GLN A 38 -2.26 -29.02 18.45
N SER A 39 -2.43 -28.04 19.35
CA SER A 39 -3.75 -27.57 19.75
C SER A 39 -4.02 -26.25 19.02
N ALA A 40 -4.86 -26.32 18.00
CA ALA A 40 -5.44 -25.17 17.35
C ALA A 40 -6.28 -24.38 18.39
N ARG A 41 -5.91 -23.12 18.63
CA ARG A 41 -6.80 -22.12 19.21
C ARG A 41 -6.91 -20.96 18.24
N SER A 42 -7.90 -21.06 17.37
CA SER A 42 -8.46 -19.95 16.61
C SER A 42 -9.03 -18.92 17.57
N ALA A 43 -8.35 -17.79 17.75
CA ALA A 43 -8.89 -16.62 18.41
C ALA A 43 -8.79 -15.44 17.44
N GLY A 44 -9.89 -15.19 16.72
CA GLY A 44 -10.07 -13.98 15.93
C GLY A 44 -10.04 -12.76 16.85
N ARG A 45 -8.93 -12.03 16.84
CA ARG A 45 -8.85 -10.70 17.42
C ARG A 45 -9.30 -9.69 16.38
N ARG A 46 -10.55 -9.26 16.49
CA ARG A 46 -11.01 -8.01 15.87
C ARG A 46 -10.27 -6.89 16.58
N GLY A 47 -9.33 -6.25 15.89
CA GLY A 47 -8.61 -5.10 16.40
C GLY A 47 -9.56 -3.92 16.54
N ALA A 48 -9.93 -3.56 17.76
CA ALA A 48 -10.49 -2.26 18.05
C ALA A 48 -9.40 -1.22 17.76
N GLY A 49 -9.61 -0.37 16.75
CA GLY A 49 -8.77 0.78 16.47
C GLY A 49 -8.63 1.65 17.73
N CYS A 50 -7.47 2.29 17.89
CA CYS A 50 -7.19 3.16 19.03
C CYS A 50 -8.04 4.45 18.93
N GLY A 51 -9.29 4.37 19.41
CA GLY A 51 -10.19 5.49 19.59
C GLY A 51 -9.83 6.32 20.83
N ASP A 52 -9.84 7.63 20.62
CA ASP A 52 -9.66 8.72 21.59
C ASP A 52 -10.41 8.46 22.92
N ARG A 53 -9.66 8.26 24.01
CA ARG A 53 -10.21 8.26 25.38
C ARG A 53 -9.71 9.49 26.11
N ARG A 54 -10.58 10.50 26.20
CA ARG A 54 -10.37 11.69 27.02
C ARG A 54 -10.43 11.31 28.51
N HIS A 55 -9.34 11.51 29.23
CA HIS A 55 -9.33 11.58 30.69
C HIS A 55 -9.48 13.04 31.11
N GLU A 56 -10.50 13.31 31.92
CA GLU A 56 -10.73 14.59 32.58
C GLU A 56 -9.70 14.75 33.71
N LEU A 57 -8.77 15.70 33.57
CA LEU A 57 -7.81 16.06 34.60
C LEU A 57 -8.11 17.47 35.13
N VAL A 58 -8.30 17.54 36.44
CA VAL A 58 -8.57 18.74 37.24
C VAL A 58 -7.52 19.83 36.98
N ARG A 59 -7.99 21.03 36.61
CA ARG A 59 -7.16 22.21 36.33
C ARG A 59 -6.57 22.80 37.62
N ARG A 60 -5.24 22.99 37.65
CA ARG A 60 -4.61 24.03 38.50
C ARG A 60 -3.93 25.06 37.60
N ARG A 61 -4.29 26.33 37.77
CA ARG A 61 -3.80 27.48 36.99
C ARG A 61 -2.41 27.90 37.46
N HIS A 62 -1.48 28.13 36.54
CA HIS A 62 -0.30 28.98 36.71
C HIS A 62 -0.19 29.93 35.50
N PRO A 63 0.10 31.23 35.69
CA PRO A 63 0.18 32.20 34.61
C PRO A 63 1.60 32.24 34.01
N GLY A 64 1.67 32.44 32.70
CA GLY A 64 2.90 32.81 32.00
C GLY A 64 3.57 31.66 31.26
N ARG A 65 3.23 31.50 29.98
CA ARG A 65 4.15 31.19 28.88
C ARG A 65 3.40 31.29 27.55
N THR A 66 4.04 31.94 26.60
CA THR A 66 3.58 32.22 25.25
C THR A 66 3.12 30.94 24.55
N ALA A 67 1.87 30.95 24.08
CA ALA A 67 1.25 29.83 23.41
C ALA A 67 1.89 29.62 22.03
N SER A 68 2.61 28.52 21.87
CA SER A 68 2.88 27.95 20.54
C SER A 68 1.52 27.54 19.94
N LEU A 69 1.19 28.10 18.79
CA LEU A 69 -0.01 27.79 18.03
C LEU A 69 0.00 26.32 17.56
N SER A 70 -0.38 25.37 18.42
CA SER A 70 -0.91 24.10 17.95
C SER A 70 -2.33 24.37 17.46
N ARG A 71 -2.47 24.75 16.20
CA ARG A 71 -3.77 24.75 15.53
C ARG A 71 -4.18 23.28 15.44
N ALA A 72 -4.95 22.83 16.43
CA ALA A 72 -5.78 21.65 16.31
C ALA A 72 -6.63 21.87 15.05
N MET A 73 -6.34 21.14 13.99
CA MET A 73 -7.17 21.16 12.80
C MET A 73 -8.48 20.51 13.19
N SER A 74 -9.46 21.37 13.44
CA SER A 74 -10.85 21.06 13.73
C SER A 74 -11.40 20.13 12.65
N HIS A 75 -12.11 19.11 13.13
CA HIS A 75 -12.81 18.04 12.41
C HIS A 75 -13.98 18.54 11.54
N GLU A 76 -13.91 19.75 11.00
CA GLU A 76 -15.05 20.43 10.37
C GLU A 76 -14.69 20.85 8.95
N HIS A 77 -15.08 19.98 8.00
CA HIS A 77 -15.51 20.23 6.61
C HIS A 77 -15.15 19.04 5.70
N VAL A 78 -15.68 17.85 6.01
CA VAL A 78 -16.10 16.92 4.95
C VAL A 78 -17.61 17.07 4.85
N ARG A 79 -18.06 18.17 4.21
CA ARG A 79 -19.47 18.38 3.88
C ARG A 79 -19.73 17.70 2.55
N GLY A 80 -20.33 16.51 2.58
CA GLY A 80 -20.78 15.76 1.41
C GLY A 80 -20.96 14.29 1.75
N GLY A 81 -22.00 13.63 1.24
CA GLY A 81 -22.43 12.25 1.56
C GLY A 81 -21.44 11.11 1.25
N PHE A 82 -20.16 11.44 1.10
CA PHE A 82 -19.03 10.59 0.73
C PHE A 82 -18.16 10.15 1.92
N ALA A 83 -18.35 10.76 3.11
CA ALA A 83 -17.45 10.60 4.25
C ALA A 83 -17.28 9.14 4.75
N ASP A 84 -18.30 8.30 4.58
CA ASP A 84 -18.33 6.92 5.08
C ASP A 84 -18.02 5.85 4.00
N GLY A 85 -17.66 6.29 2.77
CA GLY A 85 -17.51 5.44 1.60
C GLY A 85 -16.15 4.74 1.48
N TRP A 86 -16.07 3.80 0.52
CA TRP A 86 -14.84 3.16 0.07
C TRP A 86 -14.37 3.80 -1.23
N PHE A 87 -13.10 4.21 -1.27
CA PHE A 87 -12.50 4.89 -2.41
C PHE A 87 -11.32 4.09 -2.96
N PRO A 88 -11.14 4.01 -4.29
CA PRO A 88 -9.92 3.48 -4.86
C PRO A 88 -8.77 4.42 -4.47
N VAL A 89 -7.64 3.88 -4.01
CA VAL A 89 -6.47 4.69 -3.64
C VAL A 89 -5.20 4.27 -4.34
N GLU A 90 -5.12 3.04 -4.82
CA GLU A 90 -3.98 2.52 -5.60
C GLU A 90 -4.35 1.17 -6.23
N LEU A 91 -3.59 0.73 -7.23
CA LEU A 91 -3.62 -0.64 -7.72
C LEU A 91 -2.82 -1.56 -6.79
N SER A 92 -3.37 -2.72 -6.46
CA SER A 92 -2.75 -3.69 -5.54
C SER A 92 -1.31 -4.04 -5.92
N GLN A 93 -1.04 -4.21 -7.23
CA GLN A 93 0.28 -4.51 -7.76
C GLN A 93 1.34 -3.42 -7.51
N HIS A 94 0.94 -2.16 -7.34
CA HIS A 94 1.88 -1.07 -7.02
C HIS A 94 2.24 -1.05 -5.53
N VAL A 95 1.45 -1.70 -4.67
CA VAL A 95 1.76 -1.91 -3.25
C VAL A 95 2.25 -3.34 -3.04
N ALA A 96 3.36 -3.66 -3.70
CA ALA A 96 3.99 -4.97 -3.59
C ALA A 96 4.43 -5.30 -2.15
N GLU A 97 4.66 -6.57 -1.88
CA GLU A 97 5.18 -7.05 -0.60
C GLU A 97 6.47 -6.32 -0.19
N GLY A 98 6.52 -5.86 1.06
CA GLY A 98 7.68 -5.13 1.58
C GLY A 98 7.83 -3.71 1.04
N GLN A 99 6.86 -3.19 0.29
CA GLN A 99 6.89 -1.83 -0.25
C GLN A 99 5.99 -0.88 0.54
N VAL A 100 6.32 0.41 0.45
CA VAL A 100 5.50 1.53 0.89
C VAL A 100 5.41 2.53 -0.26
N VAL A 101 4.19 2.99 -0.57
CA VAL A 101 3.91 3.97 -1.61
C VAL A 101 3.01 5.08 -1.06
N GLN A 102 3.13 6.26 -1.67
CA GLN A 102 2.30 7.41 -1.31
C GLN A 102 1.00 7.40 -2.10
N SER A 103 -0.10 7.75 -1.43
CA SER A 103 -1.39 8.03 -2.08
C SER A 103 -2.07 9.23 -1.40
N MET A 104 -3.20 9.68 -1.95
CA MET A 104 -3.99 10.81 -1.45
C MET A 104 -5.48 10.45 -1.44
N LEU A 105 -6.22 10.91 -0.44
CA LEU A 105 -7.67 10.77 -0.41
C LEU A 105 -8.30 11.98 0.29
N HIS A 106 -9.14 12.75 -0.39
CA HIS A 106 -9.80 13.95 0.16
C HIS A 106 -8.84 14.90 0.90
N GLY A 107 -7.64 15.13 0.35
CA GLY A 107 -6.59 15.97 0.94
C GLY A 107 -5.74 15.29 2.02
N GLN A 108 -6.11 14.07 2.46
CA GLN A 108 -5.31 13.28 3.37
C GLN A 108 -4.19 12.54 2.63
N GLU A 109 -2.94 12.77 3.03
CA GLU A 109 -1.80 12.02 2.54
C GLU A 109 -1.74 10.63 3.21
N LEU A 110 -1.67 9.59 2.40
CA LEU A 110 -1.68 8.19 2.82
C LEU A 110 -0.33 7.53 2.57
N ALA A 111 0.12 6.73 3.55
CA ALA A 111 1.17 5.73 3.37
C ALA A 111 0.50 4.37 3.19
N LEU A 112 0.47 3.87 1.95
CA LEU A 112 0.02 2.52 1.64
C LEU A 112 1.23 1.60 1.71
N TRP A 113 1.20 0.58 2.56
CA TRP A 113 2.34 -0.33 2.68
C TRP A 113 1.90 -1.76 2.91
N ARG A 114 2.75 -2.71 2.55
CA ARG A 114 2.50 -4.14 2.76
C ARG A 114 3.62 -4.77 3.59
N PRO A 115 3.30 -5.45 4.70
CA PRO A 115 4.28 -6.28 5.42
C PRO A 115 4.76 -7.43 4.52
N LEU A 116 5.86 -8.09 4.89
CA LEU A 116 6.32 -9.31 4.20
C LEU A 116 5.32 -10.48 4.32
N ALA A 117 4.45 -10.43 5.32
CA ALA A 117 3.33 -11.34 5.44
C ALA A 117 2.12 -10.58 5.98
N GLY A 118 1.02 -10.60 5.22
CA GLY A 118 -0.23 -9.99 5.63
C GLY A 118 -0.88 -9.10 4.56
N SER A 119 -1.88 -8.35 4.99
CA SER A 119 -2.66 -7.45 4.13
C SER A 119 -2.02 -6.07 4.02
N VAL A 120 -2.32 -5.38 2.93
CA VAL A 120 -2.01 -3.95 2.78
C VAL A 120 -2.56 -3.15 3.97
N GLN A 121 -1.84 -2.09 4.32
CA GLN A 121 -2.18 -1.14 5.36
C GLN A 121 -2.29 0.26 4.74
N ALA A 122 -3.23 1.08 5.22
CA ALA A 122 -3.36 2.48 4.83
C ALA A 122 -3.23 3.36 6.07
N TRP A 123 -2.17 4.15 6.14
CA TRP A 123 -1.87 5.01 7.29
C TRP A 123 -1.85 6.47 6.91
N GLU A 124 -2.01 7.35 7.89
CA GLU A 124 -1.59 8.74 7.73
C GLU A 124 -0.09 8.77 7.39
N ASN A 125 0.30 9.50 6.36
CA ASN A 125 1.70 9.58 5.95
C ASN A 125 2.53 10.52 6.84
N ARG A 126 2.41 10.39 8.17
CA ARG A 126 3.14 11.22 9.14
C ARG A 126 3.59 10.38 10.33
N CYS A 127 4.89 10.45 10.59
CA CYS A 127 5.48 9.88 11.80
C CYS A 127 5.08 10.70 13.04
N PRO A 128 4.48 10.11 14.09
CA PRO A 128 4.03 10.86 15.28
C PRO A 128 5.17 11.47 16.10
N HIS A 129 6.44 11.15 15.78
CA HIS A 129 7.60 11.73 16.45
C HIS A 129 7.91 13.17 15.96
N ARG A 130 8.06 13.35 14.64
CA ARG A 130 8.50 14.62 14.01
C ARG A 130 7.86 14.86 12.63
N SER A 131 6.72 14.25 12.36
CA SER A 131 5.89 14.46 11.16
C SER A 131 6.55 14.20 9.81
N VAL A 132 7.72 13.54 9.77
CA VAL A 132 8.34 13.06 8.53
C VAL A 132 7.42 12.04 7.87
N ARG A 133 7.32 12.10 6.53
CA ARG A 133 6.58 11.14 5.72
C ARG A 133 7.09 9.72 5.95
N LEU A 134 6.18 8.81 6.25
CA LEU A 134 6.50 7.40 6.46
C LEU A 134 6.79 6.68 5.14
N THR A 135 6.34 7.21 4.01
CA THR A 135 6.68 6.74 2.66
C THR A 135 8.16 6.92 2.31
N LEU A 136 8.89 7.79 3.02
CA LEU A 136 10.35 7.88 2.91
C LEU A 136 11.07 6.75 3.67
N GLY A 137 10.31 5.97 4.46
CA GLY A 137 10.75 4.81 5.22
C GLY A 137 10.94 3.56 4.39
N PHE A 138 10.89 2.41 5.07
CA PHE A 138 10.94 1.10 4.44
C PHE A 138 10.26 0.06 5.32
N VAL A 139 9.78 -1.03 4.73
CA VAL A 139 9.19 -2.14 5.46
C VAL A 139 10.29 -3.09 5.94
N ALA A 140 10.20 -3.54 7.19
CA ALA A 140 11.07 -4.54 7.77
C ALA A 140 10.23 -5.61 8.48
N GLY A 141 9.99 -6.74 7.79
CA GLY A 141 9.11 -7.79 8.29
C GLY A 141 7.66 -7.33 8.34
N ASP A 142 7.09 -7.27 9.54
CA ASP A 142 5.72 -6.85 9.82
C ASP A 142 5.62 -5.38 10.31
N GLN A 143 6.70 -4.60 10.14
CA GLN A 143 6.81 -3.24 10.64
C GLN A 143 7.17 -2.24 9.55
N LEU A 144 6.65 -1.03 9.65
CA LEU A 144 7.12 0.12 8.87
C LEU A 144 8.13 0.92 9.69
N VAL A 145 9.29 1.21 9.09
CA VAL A 145 10.41 1.90 9.74
C VAL A 145 10.51 3.32 9.22
N CYS A 146 10.36 4.30 10.11
CA CYS A 146 10.57 5.71 9.77
C CYS A 146 12.06 5.96 9.48
N ARG A 147 12.37 6.54 8.31
CA ARG A 147 13.76 6.80 7.89
C ARG A 147 14.50 7.81 8.75
N TYR A 148 13.79 8.67 9.47
CA TYR A 148 14.45 9.76 10.21
C TYR A 148 15.24 9.25 11.42
N HIS A 149 14.59 8.52 12.33
CA HIS A 149 15.22 8.03 13.57
C HIS A 149 15.06 6.51 13.76
N GLY A 150 14.59 5.80 12.73
CA GLY A 150 14.42 4.36 12.77
C GLY A 150 13.30 3.86 13.69
N TRP A 151 12.39 4.73 14.11
CA TRP A 151 11.20 4.33 14.88
C TRP A 151 10.40 3.33 14.06
N ARG A 152 10.02 2.22 14.70
CA ARG A 152 9.29 1.13 14.06
C ARG A 152 7.86 1.09 14.55
N TYR A 153 6.95 0.80 13.64
CA TYR A 153 5.52 0.74 13.92
C TYR A 153 4.97 -0.57 13.38
N GLY A 154 4.19 -1.28 14.19
CA GLY A 154 3.46 -2.48 13.76
C GLY A 154 2.21 -2.10 12.96
N SER A 155 1.54 -3.08 12.35
CA SER A 155 0.35 -2.87 11.49
C SER A 155 -0.80 -2.10 12.16
N ASP A 156 -0.92 -2.17 13.49
CA ASP A 156 -1.90 -1.40 14.26
C ASP A 156 -1.52 0.08 14.49
N GLY A 157 -0.41 0.53 13.90
CA GLY A 157 0.14 1.87 14.02
C GLY A 157 0.97 2.09 15.28
N ARG A 158 0.98 1.16 16.25
CA ARG A 158 1.70 1.36 17.51
C ARG A 158 3.20 1.27 17.31
N CYS A 159 3.94 2.16 17.97
CA CYS A 159 5.39 2.09 18.00
C CYS A 159 5.84 0.84 18.76
N THR A 160 6.63 0.00 18.09
CA THR A 160 7.16 -1.24 18.64
C THR A 160 8.61 -1.11 19.06
N ARG A 161 9.35 -0.14 18.52
CA ARG A 161 10.77 0.05 18.82
C ARG A 161 11.23 1.48 18.58
N VAL A 162 11.95 2.02 19.58
CA VAL A 162 12.69 3.28 19.50
C VAL A 162 14.19 2.96 19.59
N PRO A 163 14.97 3.08 18.49
CA PRO A 163 16.36 2.64 18.46
C PRO A 163 17.28 3.31 19.48
N SER A 164 17.05 4.59 19.80
CA SER A 164 17.88 5.35 20.75
C SER A 164 17.69 4.93 22.21
N THR A 165 16.60 4.24 22.53
CA THR A 165 16.26 3.80 23.90
C THR A 165 15.73 2.37 23.87
N PRO A 166 16.55 1.38 23.45
CA PRO A 166 16.08 0.03 23.14
C PRO A 166 15.58 -0.75 24.37
N ALA A 167 16.00 -0.37 25.57
CA ALA A 167 15.58 -0.99 26.84
C ALA A 167 14.25 -0.42 27.37
N LEU A 168 13.76 0.69 26.83
CA LEU A 168 12.53 1.33 27.28
C LEU A 168 11.37 0.97 26.35
N ALA A 169 10.21 0.73 26.95
CA ALA A 169 8.97 0.60 26.18
C ALA A 169 8.67 1.92 25.45
N PRO A 170 8.29 1.87 24.16
CA PRO A 170 7.84 3.07 23.45
C PRO A 170 6.63 3.73 24.13
N PRO A 171 6.51 5.07 24.07
CA PRO A 171 5.36 5.77 24.64
C PRO A 171 4.05 5.28 24.01
N PRO A 172 2.98 5.03 24.79
CA PRO A 172 1.69 4.59 24.23
C PRO A 172 1.08 5.56 23.21
N ALA A 173 1.37 6.85 23.35
CA ALA A 173 0.93 7.90 22.43
C ALA A 173 1.70 7.90 21.08
N ALA A 174 2.79 7.13 20.96
CA ALA A 174 3.52 6.96 19.72
C ALA A 174 2.78 5.98 18.79
N CYS A 175 1.62 6.39 18.32
CA CYS A 175 0.76 5.61 17.43
C CYS A 175 0.51 6.40 16.14
N VAL A 176 0.80 5.78 15.00
CA VAL A 176 0.40 6.31 13.70
C VAL A 176 -1.11 6.17 13.57
N ARG A 177 -1.78 7.19 13.00
CA ARG A 177 -3.19 7.10 12.64
C ARG A 177 -3.34 6.12 11.48
N THR A 178 -4.20 5.12 11.65
CA THR A 178 -4.50 4.12 10.61
C THR A 178 -5.90 4.31 10.06
N TYR A 179 -6.08 3.95 8.79
CA TYR A 179 -7.35 4.00 8.08
C TYR A 179 -7.80 2.59 7.69
N GLN A 180 -9.10 2.40 7.54
CA GLN A 180 -9.61 1.13 7.04
C GLN A 180 -9.23 0.98 5.57
N CYS A 181 -8.66 -0.17 5.23
CA CYS A 181 -8.32 -0.51 3.85
C CYS A 181 -8.58 -1.99 3.57
N ARG A 182 -8.88 -2.28 2.31
CA ARG A 182 -9.19 -3.62 1.81
C ARG A 182 -8.74 -3.75 0.37
N GLU A 183 -8.35 -4.95 -0.03
CA GLU A 183 -8.08 -5.27 -1.42
C GLU A 183 -9.25 -6.02 -2.02
N ALA A 184 -9.68 -5.60 -3.20
CA ALA A 184 -10.71 -6.27 -3.97
C ALA A 184 -10.41 -6.08 -5.45
N ASP A 185 -10.41 -7.19 -6.20
CA ASP A 185 -10.28 -7.22 -7.65
C ASP A 185 -9.09 -6.39 -8.19
N GLY A 186 -7.93 -6.52 -7.54
CA GLY A 186 -6.68 -5.85 -7.95
C GLY A 186 -6.57 -4.37 -7.55
N VAL A 187 -7.53 -3.85 -6.78
CA VAL A 187 -7.56 -2.45 -6.32
C VAL A 187 -7.44 -2.39 -4.80
N VAL A 188 -6.63 -1.46 -4.30
CA VAL A 188 -6.60 -1.07 -2.88
C VAL A 188 -7.68 -0.02 -2.66
N TRP A 189 -8.63 -0.34 -1.79
CA TRP A 189 -9.70 0.54 -1.37
C TRP A 189 -9.43 1.03 0.05
N ALA A 190 -9.65 2.31 0.32
CA ALA A 190 -9.53 2.88 1.65
C ALA A 190 -10.75 3.73 2.03
N SER A 191 -10.93 3.94 3.32
CA SER A 191 -11.92 4.87 3.87
C SER A 191 -11.31 5.69 5.00
N LEU A 192 -11.60 6.99 5.01
CA LEU A 192 -11.21 7.89 6.11
C LEU A 192 -12.16 7.81 7.30
N ALA A 193 -13.32 7.17 7.15
CA ALA A 193 -14.24 6.92 8.25
C ALA A 193 -13.64 5.91 9.25
N LEU A 194 -13.94 6.12 10.53
CA LEU A 194 -13.57 5.17 11.59
C LEU A 194 -14.27 3.81 11.41
N ALA A 195 -15.50 3.84 10.87
CA ALA A 195 -16.33 2.66 10.64
C ALA A 195 -17.04 2.79 9.28
N PRO A 196 -16.34 2.54 8.15
CA PRO A 196 -16.96 2.55 6.84
C PRO A 196 -18.09 1.53 6.76
N ARG A 197 -19.15 1.88 6.03
CA ARG A 197 -20.29 0.99 5.83
C ARG A 197 -20.00 0.01 4.70
N GLY A 198 -20.54 -1.20 4.83
CA GLY A 198 -20.46 -2.22 3.79
C GLY A 198 -19.04 -2.66 3.42
N TYR A 199 -18.88 -3.12 2.19
CA TYR A 199 -17.62 -3.59 1.63
C TYR A 199 -17.25 -2.73 0.41
N PRO A 200 -15.96 -2.70 0.03
CA PRO A 200 -15.56 -2.05 -1.19
C PRO A 200 -16.34 -2.58 -2.41
N PRO A 201 -16.63 -1.72 -3.40
CA PRO A 201 -17.20 -2.14 -4.67
C PRO A 201 -16.38 -3.25 -5.32
N ARG A 202 -17.06 -4.15 -6.04
CA ARG A 202 -16.44 -5.24 -6.80
C ARG A 202 -16.30 -4.84 -8.27
N VAL A 203 -15.13 -5.11 -8.84
CA VAL A 203 -14.76 -4.83 -10.24
C VAL A 203 -14.06 -6.04 -10.87
N PRO A 204 -14.69 -7.22 -10.89
CA PRO A 204 -14.06 -8.46 -11.30
C PRO A 204 -13.74 -8.49 -12.81
N GLY A 205 -12.71 -9.25 -13.20
CA GLY A 205 -12.37 -9.50 -14.61
C GLY A 205 -11.75 -8.30 -15.33
N LEU A 206 -11.32 -7.28 -14.60
CA LEU A 206 -10.75 -6.06 -15.15
C LEU A 206 -9.26 -5.96 -14.83
N ALA A 207 -8.49 -5.48 -15.79
CA ALA A 207 -7.09 -5.12 -15.65
C ALA A 207 -6.91 -3.61 -15.76
N SER A 208 -5.88 -3.09 -15.09
CA SER A 208 -5.48 -1.71 -15.24
C SER A 208 -5.03 -1.42 -16.67
N CYS A 209 -5.51 -0.30 -17.21
CA CYS A 209 -5.13 0.22 -18.50
C CYS A 209 -4.27 1.47 -18.36
N ARG A 210 -4.76 2.49 -17.62
CA ARG A 210 -4.06 3.76 -17.42
C ARG A 210 -4.65 4.54 -16.24
N SER A 211 -3.93 5.55 -15.76
CA SER A 211 -4.49 6.56 -14.86
C SER A 211 -4.30 7.98 -15.42
N PHE A 212 -5.19 8.88 -15.04
CA PHE A 212 -5.19 10.30 -15.41
C PHE A 212 -5.50 11.16 -14.19
N THR A 213 -4.83 12.29 -14.06
CA THR A 213 -5.22 13.30 -13.07
C THR A 213 -6.03 14.38 -13.76
N LEU A 214 -7.17 14.71 -13.16
CA LEU A 214 -8.10 15.72 -13.63
C LEU A 214 -8.21 16.81 -12.57
N ASP A 215 -8.07 18.08 -12.99
CA ASP A 215 -8.21 19.26 -12.11
C ASP A 215 -9.69 19.60 -11.87
N ARG A 216 -10.47 18.57 -11.51
CA ARG A 216 -11.86 18.67 -11.05
C ARG A 216 -12.17 17.68 -9.94
N GLY A 217 -13.08 18.06 -9.05
CA GLY A 217 -13.69 17.18 -8.07
C GLY A 217 -14.59 16.11 -8.71
N VAL A 218 -14.87 15.04 -7.95
CA VAL A 218 -15.67 13.89 -8.42
C VAL A 218 -17.08 14.31 -8.82
N GLU A 219 -17.71 15.19 -8.05
CA GLU A 219 -19.06 15.67 -8.27
C GLU A 219 -19.17 16.44 -9.60
N ALA A 220 -18.16 17.24 -9.94
CA ALA A 220 -18.12 18.02 -11.18
C ALA A 220 -17.92 17.12 -12.42
N LEU A 221 -17.40 15.90 -12.26
CA LEU A 221 -17.17 14.98 -13.36
C LEU A 221 -18.41 14.13 -13.70
N ALA A 222 -19.34 13.96 -12.76
CA ALA A 222 -20.44 13.00 -12.88
C ALA A 222 -21.30 13.20 -14.13
N ALA A 223 -21.75 14.44 -14.38
CA ALA A 223 -22.64 14.75 -15.50
C ALA A 223 -21.96 14.51 -16.87
N GLY A 224 -20.68 14.87 -17.01
CA GLY A 224 -19.94 14.66 -18.26
C GLY A 224 -19.57 13.19 -18.48
N ILE A 225 -19.24 12.45 -17.42
CA ILE A 225 -19.04 11.00 -17.50
C ILE A 225 -20.33 10.31 -17.95
N GLU A 226 -21.48 10.72 -17.41
CA GLU A 226 -22.77 10.19 -17.82
C GLU A 226 -23.11 10.54 -19.28
N ALA A 227 -22.89 11.79 -19.70
CA ALA A 227 -23.09 12.23 -21.08
C ALA A 227 -22.20 11.45 -22.06
N ALA A 228 -20.98 11.11 -21.66
CA ALA A 228 -20.04 10.28 -22.41
C ALA A 228 -20.41 8.79 -22.47
N GLY A 229 -21.59 8.40 -21.99
CA GLY A 229 -22.11 7.04 -22.12
C GLY A 229 -21.78 6.10 -20.96
N PHE A 230 -21.28 6.62 -19.84
CA PHE A 230 -21.05 5.82 -18.64
C PHE A 230 -22.24 5.85 -17.68
N GLU A 231 -22.37 4.80 -16.88
CA GLU A 231 -23.35 4.68 -15.81
C GLU A 231 -22.67 4.43 -14.46
N CYS A 232 -23.18 5.09 -13.43
CA CYS A 232 -22.74 4.89 -12.05
C CYS A 232 -23.18 3.50 -11.57
N SER A 233 -22.24 2.71 -11.03
CA SER A 233 -22.48 1.31 -10.68
C SER A 233 -22.30 1.05 -9.19
N GLY A 234 -23.39 1.23 -8.43
CA GLY A 234 -23.46 0.92 -6.99
C GLY A 234 -22.61 1.79 -6.07
N SER A 235 -21.76 2.66 -6.61
CA SER A 235 -20.90 3.60 -5.90
C SER A 235 -20.61 4.79 -6.80
N PRO A 236 -20.63 6.04 -6.28
CA PRO A 236 -20.41 7.25 -7.07
C PRO A 236 -18.98 7.38 -7.63
N VAL A 237 -18.08 6.49 -7.22
CA VAL A 237 -16.70 6.42 -7.69
C VAL A 237 -16.44 5.25 -8.63
N VAL A 238 -17.48 4.53 -9.07
CA VAL A 238 -17.38 3.42 -10.02
C VAL A 238 -18.34 3.65 -11.18
N TRP A 239 -17.77 3.83 -12.36
CA TRP A 239 -18.52 4.12 -13.58
C TRP A 239 -18.21 3.09 -14.64
N ARG A 240 -19.25 2.54 -15.28
CA ARG A 240 -19.11 1.52 -16.34
C ARG A 240 -19.65 2.07 -17.63
N GLU A 241 -18.94 1.86 -18.72
CA GLU A 241 -19.43 2.25 -20.04
C GLU A 241 -20.66 1.41 -20.40
N ARG A 242 -21.72 2.07 -20.88
CA ARG A 242 -22.91 1.37 -21.38
C ARG A 242 -22.52 0.52 -22.58
N GLU A 243 -22.92 -0.75 -22.53
CA GLU A 243 -22.41 -1.82 -23.37
C GLU A 243 -22.62 -1.52 -24.87
N THR A 244 -21.54 -1.21 -25.58
CA THR A 244 -21.49 -1.17 -27.04
C THR A 244 -20.55 -2.28 -27.49
N HIS A 245 -21.10 -3.47 -27.75
CA HIS A 245 -20.39 -4.60 -28.39
C HIS A 245 -19.12 -5.13 -27.69
N GLY A 246 -19.15 -5.31 -26.36
CA GLY A 246 -18.17 -6.16 -25.65
C GLY A 246 -16.81 -5.51 -25.31
N GLU A 247 -16.69 -4.18 -25.39
CA GLU A 247 -15.45 -3.43 -25.16
C GLU A 247 -15.55 -2.38 -24.03
N ALA A 248 -16.41 -2.62 -23.04
CA ALA A 248 -16.73 -1.62 -22.02
C ALA A 248 -15.53 -1.25 -21.12
N ALA A 249 -15.21 0.04 -21.06
CA ALA A 249 -14.30 0.59 -20.06
C ALA A 249 -14.98 0.73 -18.69
N THR A 250 -14.18 0.67 -17.63
CA THR A 250 -14.62 1.02 -16.27
C THR A 250 -13.70 2.12 -15.73
N LEU A 251 -14.29 3.15 -15.15
CA LEU A 251 -13.59 4.28 -14.54
C LEU A 251 -13.76 4.18 -13.03
N LEU A 252 -12.65 4.21 -12.29
CA LEU A 252 -12.67 4.41 -10.85
C LEU A 252 -12.19 5.82 -10.53
N LEU A 253 -12.95 6.54 -9.70
CA LEU A 253 -12.65 7.93 -9.35
C LEU A 253 -12.09 8.02 -7.94
N GLN A 254 -10.82 8.42 -7.83
CA GLN A 254 -10.18 8.72 -6.55
C GLN A 254 -10.18 10.23 -6.33
N PRO A 255 -10.97 10.75 -5.38
CA PRO A 255 -10.89 12.16 -5.00
C PRO A 255 -9.57 12.40 -4.27
N LEU A 256 -8.61 13.05 -4.92
CA LEU A 256 -7.33 13.40 -4.30
C LEU A 256 -7.51 14.54 -3.30
N ASN A 257 -8.35 15.51 -3.65
CA ASN A 257 -8.84 16.61 -2.82
C ASN A 257 -10.21 17.08 -3.36
N ALA A 258 -10.70 18.26 -2.95
CA ALA A 258 -12.00 18.78 -3.39
C ALA A 258 -12.07 19.09 -4.90
N ASP A 259 -10.94 19.48 -5.49
CA ASP A 259 -10.85 20.02 -6.84
C ASP A 259 -9.99 19.15 -7.76
N THR A 260 -9.51 17.98 -7.30
CA THR A 260 -8.64 17.11 -8.10
C THR A 260 -9.03 15.65 -7.92
N THR A 261 -9.16 14.95 -9.04
CA THR A 261 -9.52 13.52 -9.10
C THR A 261 -8.46 12.75 -9.87
N CYS A 262 -8.01 11.61 -9.35
CA CYS A 262 -7.30 10.61 -10.13
C CYS A 262 -8.32 9.62 -10.69
N LEU A 263 -8.37 9.51 -12.01
CA LEU A 263 -9.18 8.54 -12.72
C LEU A 263 -8.34 7.30 -13.03
N TRP A 264 -8.80 6.14 -12.59
CA TRP A 264 -8.24 4.84 -12.93
C TRP A 264 -9.08 4.20 -14.03
N LEU A 265 -8.49 4.06 -15.22
CA LEU A 265 -9.10 3.39 -16.35
C LEU A 265 -8.79 1.89 -16.29
N LEU A 266 -9.85 1.11 -16.18
CA LEU A 266 -9.84 -0.35 -16.19
C LEU A 266 -10.56 -0.87 -17.44
N VAL A 267 -10.10 -2.00 -17.95
CA VAL A 267 -10.64 -2.68 -19.14
C VAL A 267 -10.65 -4.20 -18.91
N ALA A 268 -11.35 -4.97 -19.73
CA ALA A 268 -11.34 -6.43 -19.64
C ALA A 268 -9.91 -6.98 -19.62
N ASP A 269 -9.64 -7.94 -18.74
CA ASP A 269 -8.32 -8.55 -18.57
C ASP A 269 -7.78 -9.19 -19.86
N ALA A 270 -8.64 -9.82 -20.66
CA ALA A 270 -8.33 -10.43 -21.93
C ALA A 270 -8.11 -9.43 -23.08
N MET A 271 -8.32 -8.12 -22.86
CA MET A 271 -8.16 -7.11 -23.92
C MET A 271 -6.69 -7.01 -24.37
N SER A 272 -6.46 -7.07 -25.68
CA SER A 272 -5.13 -6.99 -26.29
C SER A 272 -4.49 -5.60 -26.13
N ALA A 273 -3.16 -5.53 -26.08
CA ALA A 273 -2.43 -4.28 -25.87
C ALA A 273 -2.79 -3.15 -26.89
N PRO A 274 -2.91 -3.40 -28.21
CA PRO A 274 -3.33 -2.36 -29.15
C PRO A 274 -4.73 -1.81 -28.86
N ARG A 275 -5.67 -2.67 -28.44
CA ARG A 275 -7.02 -2.25 -28.05
C ARG A 275 -7.01 -1.45 -26.75
N ARG A 276 -6.24 -1.87 -25.75
CA ARG A 276 -6.05 -1.09 -24.50
C ARG A 276 -5.55 0.32 -24.81
N LEU A 277 -4.58 0.44 -25.72
CA LEU A 277 -4.06 1.73 -26.14
C LEU A 277 -5.15 2.59 -26.82
N ALA A 278 -5.92 2.01 -27.75
CA ALA A 278 -7.01 2.71 -28.42
C ALA A 278 -8.07 3.22 -27.43
N VAL A 279 -8.49 2.39 -26.47
CA VAL A 279 -9.42 2.80 -25.40
C VAL A 279 -8.82 3.91 -24.57
N ALA A 280 -7.55 3.80 -24.15
CA ALA A 280 -6.90 4.84 -23.35
C ALA A 280 -6.82 6.19 -24.08
N HIS A 281 -6.59 6.20 -25.40
CA HIS A 281 -6.60 7.42 -26.20
C HIS A 281 -8.00 8.03 -26.31
N ARG A 282 -9.01 7.21 -26.60
CA ARG A 282 -10.42 7.63 -26.66
C ARG A 282 -10.86 8.26 -25.34
N ILE A 283 -10.64 7.56 -24.22
CA ILE A 283 -11.00 8.07 -22.90
C ILE A 283 -10.27 9.38 -22.57
N LYS A 284 -8.96 9.46 -22.87
CA LYS A 284 -8.22 10.71 -22.68
C LYS A 284 -8.82 11.87 -23.49
N ALA A 285 -9.25 11.63 -24.72
CA ALA A 285 -9.86 12.66 -25.58
C ALA A 285 -11.17 13.19 -24.98
N LEU A 286 -12.04 12.31 -24.46
CA LEU A 286 -13.29 12.69 -23.78
C LEU A 286 -13.04 13.73 -22.66
N PHE A 287 -12.03 13.48 -21.82
CA PHE A 287 -11.70 14.38 -20.70
C PHE A 287 -10.99 15.67 -21.13
N ASN A 288 -10.43 15.73 -22.33
CA ASN A 288 -9.80 16.93 -22.88
C ASN A 288 -10.80 17.83 -23.64
N GLU A 289 -11.70 17.23 -24.43
CA GLU A 289 -12.55 17.93 -25.39
C GLU A 289 -13.94 18.25 -24.84
N GLU A 290 -14.60 17.30 -24.15
CA GLU A 290 -16.02 17.45 -23.76
C GLU A 290 -16.20 18.10 -22.39
N LEU A 291 -15.28 17.87 -21.47
CA LEU A 291 -15.41 18.40 -20.12
C LEU A 291 -14.88 19.83 -19.99
N SER A 292 -14.02 20.33 -20.87
CA SER A 292 -13.47 21.69 -20.79
C SER A 292 -14.52 22.83 -20.85
N HIS A 293 -15.77 22.50 -21.19
CA HIS A 293 -16.86 23.46 -21.41
C HIS A 293 -18.10 23.24 -20.51
N ALA A 294 -18.02 22.31 -19.55
CA ALA A 294 -19.04 22.08 -18.51
C ALA A 294 -18.49 22.46 -17.13
#